data_AF-A0A9P7DHP9-F1
#
_entry.id   AF-A0A9P7DHP9-F1
#
_cell.length_a   1.000
_cell.length_b   1.000
_cell.length_c   1.000
_cell.angle_alpha   90.00
_cell.angle_beta   90.00
_cell.angle_gamma   90.00
#
_symmetry.space_group_name_H-M   'P 1'
#
loop_
_entity.id
_entity.type
_entity.pdbx_description
1 polymer ?
#
loop_
_entity_poly.entity_id
_entity_poly.type
_entity_poly.pdbx_seq_one_letter_code
_entity_poly.pdbx_strand_id
1 'polypeptide(L)'
;YDIVIIQEPHIDLLGNTRATQDWNVMYPTHRYTHKSRLRAITLINKRLNTNNWRQLQFPSADVVVIQLNGPFGKITIFNIY
;
A
#
# COMPACT_ATOMS: atom_id res chain seq x y z
N TYR A 1 10.45 -10.92 -2.62
CA TYR A 1 8.98 -10.79 -2.77
C TYR A 1 8.67 -9.61 -3.68
N ASP A 2 7.58 -9.68 -4.43
CA ASP A 2 7.12 -8.59 -5.30
C ASP A 2 6.18 -7.61 -4.58
N ILE A 3 5.32 -8.14 -3.71
CA ILE A 3 4.35 -7.38 -2.93
C ILE A 3 4.40 -7.90 -1.50
N VAL A 4 4.37 -7.01 -0.52
CA VAL A 4 4.28 -7.35 0.91
C VAL A 4 3.11 -6.60 1.52
N ILE A 5 2.28 -7.32 2.26
CA ILE A 5 1.05 -6.81 2.89
C ILE A 5 1.29 -6.80 4.40
N ILE A 6 1.17 -5.64 5.06
CA ILE A 6 1.48 -5.50 6.48
C ILE A 6 0.28 -4.86 7.19
N GLN A 7 -0.12 -5.48 8.31
CA GLN A 7 -0.97 -4.89 9.34
C GLN A 7 -0.12 -4.41 10.52
N GLU A 8 -0.60 -3.37 11.21
CA GLU A 8 0.04 -2.72 12.36
C GLU A 8 1.54 -2.39 12.14
N PRO A 9 1.90 -1.73 11.03
CA PRO A 9 3.29 -1.44 10.74
C PRO A 9 3.89 -0.54 11.82
N HIS A 10 5.20 -0.70 12.06
CA HIS A 10 5.94 0.27 12.86
C HIS A 10 5.92 1.64 12.16
N ILE A 11 5.51 2.67 12.91
CA ILE A 11 5.43 4.05 12.44
C ILE A 11 6.48 4.87 13.19
N ASP A 12 7.32 5.59 12.45
CA ASP A 12 8.31 6.49 13.03
C ASP A 12 7.69 7.80 13.54
N LEU A 13 8.53 8.64 14.15
CA LEU A 13 8.10 9.95 14.69
C LEU A 13 7.56 10.91 13.62
N LEU A 14 7.80 10.65 12.34
CA LEU A 14 7.29 11.42 11.21
C LEU A 14 5.99 10.85 10.64
N GLY A 15 5.44 9.80 11.26
CA GLY A 15 4.20 9.18 10.82
C GLY A 15 4.35 8.24 9.63
N ASN A 16 5.58 7.78 9.33
CA ASN A 16 5.85 6.91 8.18
C ASN A 16 6.39 5.53 8.61
N THR A 17 6.16 4.53 7.77
CA THR A 17 6.86 3.25 7.88
C THR A 17 8.22 3.34 7.19
N ARG A 18 9.23 2.74 7.81
CA ARG A 18 10.57 2.60 7.23
C ARG A 18 10.61 1.41 6.29
N ALA A 19 11.09 1.64 5.07
CA ALA A 19 11.35 0.60 4.08
C ALA A 19 12.70 0.87 3.39
N THR A 20 13.35 -0.18 2.87
CA THR A 20 14.54 0.01 2.03
C THR A 20 14.17 0.69 0.71
N GLN A 21 15.16 1.23 0.02
CA GLN A 21 14.96 1.95 -1.24
C GLN A 21 14.30 1.12 -2.34
N ASP A 22 14.28 -0.21 -2.21
CA ASP A 22 13.72 -1.14 -3.19
C ASP A 22 12.18 -1.21 -3.16
N TRP A 23 11.54 -0.47 -2.25
CA TRP A 23 10.10 -0.55 -2.03
C TRP A 23 9.41 0.78 -2.27
N ASN A 24 8.25 0.73 -2.93
CA ASN A 24 7.24 1.78 -2.87
C ASN A 24 6.26 1.44 -1.75
N VAL A 25 6.10 2.32 -0.76
CA VAL A 25 5.17 2.13 0.36
C VAL A 25 3.83 2.76 0.02
N MET A 26 2.79 1.93 -0.09
CA MET A 26 1.42 2.36 -0.30
C MET A 26 0.70 2.47 1.03
N TYR A 27 0.30 3.69 1.37
CA TYR A 27 -0.54 4.00 2.53
C TYR A 27 -2.00 4.12 2.12
N PRO A 28 -2.97 3.95 3.02
CA PRO A 28 -4.38 4.21 2.74
C PRO A 28 -4.56 5.60 2.12
N THR A 29 -5.35 5.67 1.05
CA THR A 29 -5.57 6.95 0.33
C THR A 29 -6.22 8.01 1.22
N HIS A 30 -6.94 7.56 2.25
CA HIS A 30 -7.62 8.39 3.25
C HIS A 30 -6.86 8.48 4.58
N ARG A 31 -5.52 8.26 4.58
CA ARG A 31 -4.69 8.28 5.80
C ARG A 31 -4.71 9.59 6.60
N TYR A 32 -5.09 10.71 5.98
CA TYR A 32 -5.14 12.02 6.63
C TYR A 32 -6.56 12.50 6.95
N THR A 33 -7.59 11.83 6.44
CA THR A 33 -8.99 12.21 6.70
C THR A 33 -9.44 11.74 8.08
N HIS A 34 -8.79 10.73 8.64
CA HIS A 34 -9.01 10.27 10.00
C HIS A 34 -7.69 10.42 10.76
N LYS A 35 -7.72 11.11 11.91
CA LYS A 35 -6.55 11.24 12.82
C LYS A 35 -6.21 9.92 13.51
N SER A 36 -6.76 8.80 13.04
CA SER A 36 -6.52 7.47 13.58
C SER A 36 -5.10 7.01 13.23
N ARG A 37 -4.57 6.13 14.07
CA ARG A 37 -3.30 5.45 13.81
C ARG A 37 -3.37 4.74 12.46
N LEU A 38 -2.27 4.78 11.69
CA LEU A 38 -2.12 4.00 10.46
C LEU A 38 -2.04 2.51 10.79
N ARG A 39 -2.92 1.68 10.19
CA ARG A 39 -3.07 0.26 10.55
C ARG A 39 -2.74 -0.73 9.44
N ALA A 40 -2.67 -0.28 8.19
CA ALA A 40 -2.35 -1.13 7.04
C ALA A 40 -1.43 -0.40 6.06
N ILE A 41 -0.44 -1.10 5.51
CA ILE A 41 0.35 -0.65 4.36
C ILE A 41 0.58 -1.80 3.38
N THR A 42 0.84 -1.46 2.13
CA THR A 42 1.29 -2.43 1.12
C THR A 42 2.60 -1.96 0.53
N LEU A 43 3.64 -2.79 0.57
CA LEU A 43 4.91 -2.51 -0.12
C LEU A 43 4.89 -3.17 -1.50
N ILE A 44 5.28 -2.41 -2.52
CA ILE A 44 5.44 -2.91 -3.88
C ILE A 44 6.91 -2.77 -4.26
N ASN A 45 7.53 -3.89 -4.64
CA ASN A 45 8.93 -3.91 -5.03
C ASN A 45 9.12 -3.06 -6.30
N LYS A 46 10.12 -2.18 -6.33
CA LYS A 46 10.41 -1.29 -7.46
C LYS A 46 10.81 -2.03 -8.74
N ARG A 47 11.17 -3.31 -8.67
CA ARG A 47 11.37 -4.17 -9.85
C ARG A 47 10.08 -4.41 -10.64
N LEU A 48 8.91 -4.23 -10.01
CA LEU A 48 7.64 -4.25 -10.72
C LEU A 48 7.48 -2.95 -11.52
N ASN A 49 7.29 -3.10 -12.82
CA ASN A 49 7.02 -1.98 -13.73
C ASN A 49 5.83 -1.16 -13.20
N THR A 50 6.06 0.13 -12.97
CA THR A 50 5.07 1.07 -12.42
C THR A 50 3.88 1.30 -13.35
N ASN A 51 3.99 0.96 -14.63
CA ASN A 51 2.86 0.98 -15.58
C ASN A 51 1.89 -0.21 -15.37
N ASN A 52 2.34 -1.26 -14.69
CA ASN A 52 1.58 -2.49 -14.50
C ASN A 52 0.83 -2.53 -13.17
N TRP A 53 0.87 -1.46 -12.37
CA TRP A 53 0.09 -1.38 -11.16
C TRP A 53 -0.31 0.05 -10.81
N ARG A 54 -1.36 0.18 -10.02
CA ARG A 54 -1.81 1.45 -9.47
C ARG A 54 -2.45 1.27 -8.11
N GLN A 55 -2.40 2.30 -7.29
CA GLN A 55 -3.24 2.38 -6.10
C GLN A 55 -4.65 2.83 -6.50
N LEU A 56 -5.68 2.24 -5.89
CA LEU A 56 -7.06 2.68 -6.03
C LEU A 56 -7.48 3.49 -4.80
N GLN A 57 -8.23 4.57 -5.04
CA GLN A 57 -8.89 5.36 -3.99
C GLN A 57 -9.95 4.50 -3.30
N PHE A 58 -9.95 4.51 -1.97
CA PHE A 58 -10.93 3.79 -1.16
C PHE A 58 -11.22 4.59 0.12
N PRO A 59 -12.50 4.81 0.49
CA PRO A 59 -12.90 5.71 1.57
C PRO A 59 -12.72 5.08 2.96
N SER A 60 -11.51 4.63 3.29
CA SER A 60 -11.15 4.13 4.62
C SER A 60 -9.67 4.37 4.90
N ALA A 61 -9.35 4.72 6.15
CA ALA A 61 -7.97 4.85 6.64
C ALA A 61 -7.34 3.48 7.00
N ASP A 62 -8.07 2.39 6.87
CA ASP A 62 -7.66 1.03 7.25
C ASP A 62 -7.52 0.09 6.06
N VAL A 63 -7.78 0.61 4.86
CA VAL A 63 -7.77 -0.17 3.63
C VAL A 63 -6.78 0.40 2.64
N VAL A 64 -5.89 -0.48 2.15
CA VAL A 64 -5.01 -0.18 1.02
C VAL A 64 -5.43 -1.06 -0.15
N VAL A 65 -5.84 -0.42 -1.25
CA VAL A 65 -6.23 -1.12 -2.47
C VAL A 65 -5.21 -0.87 -3.57
N ILE A 66 -4.68 -1.94 -4.14
CA ILE A 66 -3.82 -1.88 -5.32
C ILE A 66 -4.41 -2.75 -6.42
N GLN A 67 -4.19 -2.35 -7.67
CA GLN A 67 -4.57 -3.13 -8.85
C GLN A 67 -3.35 -3.36 -9.72
N LEU A 68 -3.10 -4.62 -10.04
CA LEU A 68 -2.12 -5.07 -11.00
C LEU A 68 -2.80 -5.31 -12.34
N ASN A 69 -2.09 -4.98 -13.42
CA ASN A 69 -2.50 -5.19 -14.80
C ASN A 69 -1.40 -5.97 -15.52
N GLY A 70 -1.79 -6.97 -16.31
CA GLY A 70 -0.86 -7.72 -17.14
C GLY A 70 -1.57 -8.65 -18.12
N PRO A 71 -0.83 -9.53 -18.83
CA PRO A 71 -1.41 -10.55 -19.71
C PRO A 71 -2.39 -11.48 -18.99
N PHE A 72 -2.25 -11.62 -17.67
CA PHE A 72 -3.15 -12.34 -16.78
C PHE A 72 -4.46 -11.59 -16.46
N GLY A 73 -4.69 -10.43 -17.06
CA GLY A 73 -5.83 -9.56 -16.78
C GLY A 73 -5.56 -8.61 -15.61
N LYS A 74 -6.57 -8.40 -14.77
CA LYS A 74 -6.51 -7.48 -13.63
C LYS A 74 -6.61 -8.23 -12.31
N ILE A 75 -5.70 -7.95 -11.39
CA ILE A 75 -5.75 -8.46 -10.02
C ILE A 75 -5.88 -7.25 -9.10
N THR A 76 -7.00 -7.15 -8.37
CA THR A 76 -7.17 -6.14 -7.33
C THR A 76 -6.94 -6.77 -5.98
N ILE A 77 -6.02 -6.22 -5.20
CA ILE A 77 -5.68 -6.67 -3.85
C ILE A 77 -6.22 -5.63 -2.86
N PHE A 78 -6.99 -6.11 -1.90
CA PHE A 78 -7.46 -5.34 -0.75
C PHE A 78 -6.66 -5.78 0.48
N ASN A 79 -5.81 -4.90 1.00
CA ASN A 79 -5.27 -5.05 2.34
C ASN A 79 -6.22 -4.36 3.32
N ILE A 80 -6.87 -5.14 4.18
CA ILE A 80 -7.87 -4.68 5.13
C ILE A 80 -7.35 -5.01 6.53
N TYR A 81 -7.32 -3.99 7.39
CA TYR A 81 -7.19 -4.15 8.83
C TYR A 81 -8.56 -4.22 9.50
#